data_AF-A0A350PB05-F1
#
_entry.id   AF-A0A350PB05-F1
#
_cell.length_a   1.000
_cell.length_b   1.000
_cell.length_c   1.000
_cell.angle_alpha   90.00
_cell.angle_beta   90.00
_cell.angle_gamma   90.00
#
_symmetry.space_group_name_H-M   'P 1'
#
loop_
_entity.id
_entity.type
_entity.pdbx_description
1 polymer ?
#
loop_
_entity_poly.entity_id
_entity_poly.type
_entity_poly.pdbx_seq_one_letter_code
_entity_poly.pdbx_strand_id
1 'polypeptide(L)'
;MKKLILLLILLVVPFSAQAQVPFERAETDAGIIGLSITNFGTLGKPDVRNNPESGSSMRFPKSTGTEHLFEAGIWIGADVGGQIRLSSSSVTNPSGYARGARGFEFTSETIITRRSTDPNNEFFSVSAISEKDILTAFTDRRRSVNGTEIQGHDNPLYTDVKLESYNWGFPFTENFTILKYDITNNSDLHALPETWDSVYVGMYADLVVRNVNSATETGGAFFNKNGVGFMDSLNTMYAFDAGSPDDPSINTYGAVSIIGAEYRNSFFHPDNPDTLDGKFTETGFNVPDLGPSYWLFSAGAGAFTAPANDNDRYDRMAQQFPYKDNEQNLREDGQSGNGNYISFISMGPFPQVEPGETITVYFVFSAALKPDQFQGQPGKSVDNEDSRVNMVSTINSANSVFRGEDKNKNGVLDPGEDTDGNGELTRYLFPTPPDNPKTKIVLEAGKVSIYWDKTAEESVDRVSGEMDFEGYRVYSSDLGQDINPNSRLIREFDKPNNNIGFDVGFNEVELNEPVTFEGDTVEYYYKYDLSNLLSGWQYQVSVTAFDRGDAEFGVESLETSTNANAVRVFPGTPTNTNFGDDGFEVGVYPNPYKVNAAWDG
;
A
#
# COMPACT_ATOMS: atom_id res chain seq x y z
N MET A 1 18.55 30.70 74.72
CA MET A 1 17.33 30.44 73.92
C MET A 1 17.66 30.61 72.44
N LYS A 2 17.93 29.53 71.70
CA LYS A 2 18.09 29.55 70.25
C LYS A 2 17.07 28.56 69.67
N LYS A 3 16.18 29.09 68.83
CA LYS A 3 15.08 28.37 68.17
C LYS A 3 15.65 27.39 67.16
N LEU A 4 15.23 26.14 67.24
CA LEU A 4 15.45 25.10 66.24
C LEU A 4 14.38 25.27 65.15
N ILE A 5 14.77 25.63 63.93
CA ILE A 5 13.88 25.58 62.75
C ILE A 5 14.12 24.23 62.09
N LEU A 6 13.11 23.37 62.14
CA LEU A 6 13.07 22.11 61.41
C LEU A 6 12.63 22.42 59.98
N LEU A 7 13.56 22.29 59.02
CA LEU A 7 13.26 22.42 57.59
C LEU A 7 12.75 21.05 57.10
N LEU A 8 11.46 20.95 56.81
CA LEU A 8 10.86 19.76 56.19
C LEU A 8 11.21 19.79 54.69
N ILE A 9 12.15 18.95 54.26
CA ILE A 9 12.44 18.74 52.84
C ILE A 9 11.33 17.84 52.28
N LEU A 10 10.41 18.42 51.51
CA LEU A 10 9.47 17.67 50.69
C LEU A 10 10.27 17.00 49.57
N LEU A 11 10.46 15.69 49.63
CA LEU A 11 10.93 14.89 48.51
C LEU A 11 9.80 14.87 47.46
N VAL A 12 9.93 15.68 46.40
CA VAL A 12 9.09 15.55 45.21
C VAL A 12 9.63 14.36 44.43
N VAL A 13 9.02 13.20 44.62
CA VAL A 13 9.21 12.06 43.72
C VAL A 13 8.54 12.45 42.39
N PRO A 14 9.26 12.48 41.26
CA PRO A 14 8.60 12.67 39.98
C PRO A 14 7.73 11.43 39.74
N PHE A 15 6.42 11.59 39.90
CA PHE A 15 5.47 10.68 39.28
C PHE A 15 5.64 10.87 37.78
N SER A 16 6.35 9.94 37.13
CA SER A 16 6.29 9.80 35.68
C SER A 16 4.87 9.35 35.35
N ALA A 17 3.97 10.30 35.13
CA ALA A 17 2.72 10.01 34.46
C ALA A 17 3.10 9.55 33.05
N GLN A 18 3.04 8.23 32.81
CA GLN A 18 3.08 7.72 31.44
C GLN A 18 1.79 8.19 30.76
N ALA A 19 1.88 9.29 30.01
CA ALA A 19 0.83 9.67 29.10
C ALA A 19 0.67 8.54 28.08
N GLN A 20 -0.57 8.11 27.84
CA GLN A 20 -0.84 7.13 26.79
C GLN A 20 -0.47 7.74 25.43
N VAL A 21 0.12 6.92 24.57
CA VAL A 21 0.53 7.35 23.23
C VAL A 21 -0.68 7.91 22.46
N PRO A 22 -0.53 9.08 21.82
CA PRO A 22 -1.62 9.66 21.04
C PRO A 22 -1.99 8.77 19.85
N PHE A 23 -3.23 8.88 19.38
CA PHE A 23 -3.62 8.28 18.10
C PHE A 23 -2.92 9.02 16.95
N GLU A 24 -2.27 8.27 16.07
CA GLU A 24 -1.57 8.77 14.89
C GLU A 24 -1.99 7.96 13.67
N ARG A 25 -1.94 8.60 12.50
CA ARG A 25 -2.12 7.98 11.20
C ARG A 25 -1.00 8.43 10.28
N ALA A 26 -0.44 7.51 9.53
CA ALA A 26 0.48 7.76 8.43
C ALA A 26 -0.05 7.13 7.15
N GLU A 27 0.48 7.56 6.01
CA GLU A 27 0.10 7.05 4.68
C GLU A 27 1.36 6.62 3.93
N THR A 28 1.28 5.53 3.17
CA THR A 28 2.32 5.15 2.20
C THR A 28 2.34 6.14 1.03
N ASP A 29 3.52 6.43 0.49
CA ASP A 29 3.68 7.41 -0.60
C ASP A 29 4.93 7.25 -1.46
N ALA A 30 5.64 6.12 -1.35
CA ALA A 30 6.74 5.84 -2.27
C ALA A 30 6.18 5.43 -3.64
N GLY A 31 5.17 4.56 -3.64
CA GLY A 31 4.44 4.16 -4.85
C GLY A 31 3.22 5.02 -5.17
N ILE A 32 2.41 4.54 -6.11
CA ILE A 32 1.17 5.18 -6.54
C ILE A 32 -0.08 4.64 -5.83
N ILE A 33 0.11 3.80 -4.82
CA ILE A 33 -0.92 3.40 -3.85
C ILE A 33 -0.71 4.12 -2.50
N GLY A 34 -1.74 4.82 -2.02
CA GLY A 34 -1.76 5.45 -0.71
C GLY A 34 -2.59 4.67 0.29
N LEU A 35 -1.96 3.91 1.18
CA LEU A 35 -2.60 3.15 2.26
C LEU A 35 -2.40 3.86 3.60
N SER A 36 -3.50 4.19 4.26
CA SER A 36 -3.49 4.75 5.62
C SER A 36 -3.27 3.66 6.69
N ILE A 37 -2.40 3.94 7.67
CA ILE A 37 -2.03 3.04 8.75
C ILE A 37 -2.06 3.81 10.08
N THR A 38 -2.71 3.25 11.10
CA THR A 38 -2.75 3.86 12.43
C THR A 38 -1.91 3.10 13.44
N ASN A 39 -1.46 3.79 14.48
CA ASN A 39 -0.80 3.15 15.62
C ASN A 39 -1.76 2.40 16.58
N PHE A 40 -3.01 2.22 16.18
CA PHE A 40 -4.01 1.37 16.84
C PHE A 40 -4.29 0.09 16.03
N GLY A 41 -3.55 -0.13 14.93
CA GLY A 41 -3.67 -1.32 14.10
C GLY A 41 -4.81 -1.27 13.08
N THR A 42 -5.50 -0.13 12.95
CA THR A 42 -6.48 0.07 11.89
C THR A 42 -5.79 0.53 10.60
N LEU A 43 -6.34 0.09 9.47
CA LEU A 43 -5.91 0.48 8.14
C LEU A 43 -7.06 1.24 7.46
N GLY A 44 -6.72 2.19 6.60
CA GLY A 44 -7.70 3.05 5.93
C GLY A 44 -8.11 4.28 6.74
N LYS A 45 -9.09 5.01 6.17
CA LYS A 45 -9.55 6.31 6.62
C LYS A 45 -11.07 6.39 6.44
N PRO A 46 -11.86 5.99 7.44
CA PRO A 46 -13.33 5.98 7.39
C PRO A 46 -13.98 7.30 6.96
N ASP A 47 -13.36 8.44 7.28
CA ASP A 47 -13.88 9.76 6.95
C ASP A 47 -13.40 10.29 5.59
N VAL A 48 -12.68 9.50 4.79
CA VAL A 48 -12.05 9.93 3.52
C VAL A 48 -13.05 10.57 2.56
N ARG A 49 -14.27 10.06 2.47
CA ARG A 49 -15.32 10.63 1.63
C ARG A 49 -15.71 12.05 2.03
N ASN A 50 -15.71 12.36 3.32
CA ASN A 50 -16.11 13.66 3.83
C ASN A 50 -14.93 14.63 3.94
N ASN A 51 -13.71 14.11 3.84
CA ASN A 51 -12.48 14.88 3.98
C ASN A 51 -11.37 14.31 3.07
N PRO A 52 -11.57 14.32 1.74
CA PRO A 52 -10.67 13.64 0.78
C PRO A 52 -9.30 14.30 0.64
N GLU A 53 -9.21 15.59 0.98
CA GLU A 53 -7.98 16.39 0.98
C GLU A 53 -7.06 16.08 2.17
N SER A 54 -7.56 15.41 3.21
CA SER A 54 -6.79 15.10 4.43
C SER A 54 -6.04 13.75 4.37
N GLY A 55 -5.80 13.26 3.17
CA GLY A 55 -5.13 11.98 2.90
C GLY A 55 -6.06 10.90 2.37
N SER A 56 -5.46 9.77 2.04
CA SER A 56 -6.08 8.62 1.38
C SER A 56 -6.54 7.56 2.38
N SER A 57 -7.46 6.66 1.97
CA SER A 57 -7.73 5.42 2.71
C SER A 57 -6.93 4.26 2.11
N MET A 58 -7.26 3.89 0.87
CA MET A 58 -6.47 3.04 -0.02
C MET A 58 -6.66 3.60 -1.43
N ARG A 59 -6.00 4.72 -1.71
CA ARG A 59 -6.20 5.48 -2.95
C ARG A 59 -5.29 4.97 -4.04
N PHE A 60 -5.87 4.69 -5.20
CA PHE A 60 -5.12 4.24 -6.36
C PHE A 60 -5.82 4.63 -7.69
N PRO A 61 -5.09 5.14 -8.69
CA PRO A 61 -3.78 5.78 -8.52
C PRO A 61 -3.89 6.94 -7.53
N LYS A 62 -2.81 7.22 -6.80
CA LYS A 62 -2.78 8.24 -5.74
C LYS A 62 -3.17 9.64 -6.22
N SER A 63 -2.96 9.93 -7.51
CA SER A 63 -3.34 11.20 -8.16
C SER A 63 -4.84 11.35 -8.40
N THR A 64 -5.65 10.36 -8.05
CA THR A 64 -7.09 10.31 -8.34
C THR A 64 -7.92 10.40 -7.06
N GLY A 65 -9.25 10.51 -7.17
CA GLY A 65 -10.16 10.35 -6.04
C GLY A 65 -10.56 8.89 -5.77
N THR A 66 -10.01 7.90 -6.47
CA THR A 66 -10.50 6.52 -6.41
C THR A 66 -9.93 5.79 -5.19
N GLU A 67 -10.78 5.60 -4.19
CA GLU A 67 -10.52 4.83 -2.98
C GLU A 67 -10.90 3.37 -3.20
N HIS A 68 -10.22 2.47 -2.49
CA HIS A 68 -10.42 1.02 -2.55
C HIS A 68 -10.74 0.39 -1.18
N LEU A 69 -10.75 1.20 -0.12
CA LEU A 69 -10.92 0.75 1.27
C LEU A 69 -11.66 1.81 2.08
N PHE A 70 -12.59 1.41 2.93
CA PHE A 70 -13.13 2.25 3.99
C PHE A 70 -12.30 2.11 5.26
N GLU A 71 -12.23 0.88 5.79
CA GLU A 71 -11.39 0.51 6.94
C GLU A 71 -11.05 -0.99 6.88
N ALA A 72 -9.86 -1.35 7.36
CA ALA A 72 -9.42 -2.72 7.56
C ALA A 72 -8.72 -2.87 8.92
N GLY A 73 -8.58 -4.12 9.38
CA GLY A 73 -7.92 -4.42 10.64
C GLY A 73 -7.76 -5.91 10.90
N ILE A 74 -6.76 -6.24 11.72
CA ILE A 74 -6.42 -7.62 12.06
C ILE A 74 -7.38 -8.16 13.11
N TRP A 75 -7.77 -9.43 12.96
CA TRP A 75 -8.44 -10.25 13.98
C TRP A 75 -7.47 -11.33 14.42
N ILE A 76 -7.36 -11.52 15.73
CA ILE A 76 -6.55 -12.56 16.36
C ILE A 76 -7.46 -13.27 17.33
N GLY A 77 -7.67 -14.57 17.13
CA GLY A 77 -8.54 -15.37 17.98
C GLY A 77 -7.90 -16.69 18.36
N ALA A 78 -8.13 -17.14 19.59
CA ALA A 78 -7.60 -18.39 20.12
C ALA A 78 -8.53 -19.01 21.16
N ASP A 79 -8.42 -20.32 21.36
CA ASP A 79 -8.91 -20.98 22.58
C ASP A 79 -7.87 -20.81 23.69
N VAL A 80 -8.28 -20.17 24.79
CA VAL A 80 -7.45 -19.95 25.97
C VAL A 80 -8.10 -20.65 27.17
N GLY A 81 -7.69 -21.90 27.40
CA GLY A 81 -8.17 -22.69 28.53
C GLY A 81 -9.64 -23.13 28.44
N GLY A 82 -10.14 -23.38 27.22
CA GLY A 82 -11.53 -23.74 26.94
C GLY A 82 -12.45 -22.54 26.71
N GLN A 83 -11.90 -21.34 26.51
CA GLN A 83 -12.63 -20.10 26.26
C GLN A 83 -12.06 -19.41 25.03
N ILE A 84 -12.94 -19.13 24.06
CA ILE A 84 -12.56 -18.30 22.92
C ILE A 84 -12.33 -16.86 23.39
N ARG A 85 -11.15 -16.33 23.07
CA ARG A 85 -10.80 -14.91 23.21
C ARG A 85 -10.42 -14.38 21.84
N LEU A 86 -10.85 -13.16 21.55
CA LEU A 86 -10.58 -12.51 20.28
C LEU A 86 -10.34 -11.02 20.48
N SER A 87 -9.31 -10.52 19.80
CA SER A 87 -9.02 -9.09 19.73
C SER A 87 -8.99 -8.64 18.27
N SER A 88 -9.53 -7.46 18.02
CA SER A 88 -9.64 -6.90 16.68
C SER A 88 -9.29 -5.41 16.64
N SER A 89 -8.77 -4.95 15.50
CA SER A 89 -8.56 -3.53 15.25
C SER A 89 -9.61 -2.93 14.31
N SER A 90 -10.53 -3.72 13.76
CA SER A 90 -11.62 -3.21 12.92
C SER A 90 -12.77 -4.18 12.87
N VAL A 91 -13.98 -3.67 12.71
CA VAL A 91 -15.22 -4.45 12.52
C VAL A 91 -16.18 -3.70 11.62
N THR A 92 -17.26 -4.35 11.20
CA THR A 92 -18.36 -3.71 10.49
C THR A 92 -18.97 -2.59 11.34
N ASN A 93 -18.62 -1.35 11.00
CA ASN A 93 -19.05 -0.16 11.72
C ASN A 93 -19.19 1.02 10.75
N PRO A 94 -20.31 1.75 10.74
CA PRO A 94 -20.54 2.85 9.79
C PRO A 94 -19.64 4.08 10.01
N SER A 95 -18.93 4.17 11.14
CA SER A 95 -18.05 5.29 11.48
C SER A 95 -16.57 4.89 11.55
N GLY A 96 -16.27 3.61 11.41
CA GLY A 96 -14.95 3.02 11.67
C GLY A 96 -14.49 3.19 13.12
N TYR A 97 -13.17 3.28 13.33
CA TYR A 97 -12.57 3.38 14.67
C TYR A 97 -13.18 4.49 15.52
N ALA A 98 -13.61 4.11 16.72
CA ALA A 98 -14.02 5.03 17.78
C ALA A 98 -13.43 4.60 19.12
N ARG A 99 -12.93 5.57 19.90
CA ARG A 99 -12.31 5.32 21.20
C ARG A 99 -13.26 4.54 22.12
N GLY A 100 -12.80 3.39 22.61
CA GLY A 100 -13.53 2.55 23.57
C GLY A 100 -14.70 1.77 22.96
N ALA A 101 -14.90 1.84 21.65
CA ALA A 101 -15.92 1.03 20.99
C ALA A 101 -15.52 -0.45 20.94
N ARG A 102 -16.53 -1.33 20.94
CA ARG A 102 -16.34 -2.77 20.71
C ARG A 102 -15.83 -3.00 19.28
N GLY A 103 -14.93 -3.97 19.10
CA GLY A 103 -14.31 -4.30 17.82
C GLY A 103 -13.05 -3.49 17.51
N PHE A 104 -12.58 -2.70 18.48
CA PHE A 104 -11.39 -1.85 18.41
C PHE A 104 -10.59 -1.99 19.70
N GLU A 105 -10.18 -3.23 19.99
CA GLU A 105 -9.61 -3.62 21.29
C GLU A 105 -8.13 -3.24 21.46
N PHE A 106 -7.43 -2.96 20.35
CA PHE A 106 -6.02 -2.59 20.39
C PHE A 106 -5.79 -1.14 20.82
N THR A 107 -4.66 -0.93 21.49
CA THR A 107 -4.20 0.37 21.98
C THR A 107 -2.73 0.57 21.63
N SER A 108 -2.35 1.79 21.27
CA SER A 108 -0.98 2.10 20.86
C SER A 108 0.07 1.85 21.96
N GLU A 109 1.18 1.20 21.58
CA GLU A 109 2.43 1.09 22.35
C GLU A 109 3.46 2.13 21.94
N THR A 110 3.50 2.48 20.66
CA THR A 110 4.48 3.40 20.09
C THR A 110 3.81 4.43 19.18
N ILE A 111 4.45 5.60 19.06
CA ILE A 111 4.19 6.49 17.93
C ILE A 111 4.57 5.79 16.62
N ILE A 112 4.10 6.34 15.50
CA ILE A 112 4.50 5.87 14.18
C ILE A 112 5.91 6.37 13.88
N THR A 113 6.78 5.46 13.43
CA THR A 113 8.13 5.78 12.96
C THR A 113 8.29 5.39 11.49
N ARG A 114 9.31 5.95 10.83
CA ARG A 114 9.57 5.75 9.40
C ARG A 114 11.03 5.39 9.17
N ARG A 115 11.27 4.61 8.12
CA ARG A 115 12.60 4.36 7.55
C ARG A 115 12.52 4.43 6.03
N SER A 116 13.63 4.70 5.38
CA SER A 116 13.72 4.70 3.92
C SER A 116 15.07 4.16 3.46
N THR A 117 15.07 3.42 2.35
CA THR A 117 16.30 3.02 1.67
C THR A 117 16.88 4.12 0.78
N ASP A 118 16.16 5.21 0.52
CA ASP A 118 16.66 6.36 -0.25
C ASP A 118 17.68 7.18 0.59
N PRO A 119 18.96 7.25 0.19
CA PRO A 119 20.01 8.00 0.90
C PRO A 119 19.73 9.50 1.05
N ASN A 120 18.84 10.07 0.22
CA ASN A 120 18.49 11.48 0.26
C ASN A 120 17.27 11.77 1.16
N ASN A 121 16.61 10.73 1.67
CA ASN A 121 15.43 10.86 2.52
C ASN A 121 15.84 11.19 3.97
N GLU A 122 15.10 12.06 4.66
CA GLU A 122 15.37 12.39 6.07
C GLU A 122 15.25 11.20 7.02
N PHE A 123 14.52 10.16 6.61
CA PHE A 123 14.34 8.89 7.32
C PHE A 123 15.28 7.79 6.80
N PHE A 124 16.34 8.13 6.06
CA PHE A 124 17.29 7.13 5.57
C PHE A 124 17.80 6.24 6.71
N SER A 125 17.73 4.92 6.50
CA SER A 125 18.29 3.93 7.41
C SER A 125 18.82 2.73 6.64
N VAL A 126 20.01 2.27 7.01
CA VAL A 126 20.56 1.00 6.51
C VAL A 126 19.75 -0.23 6.93
N SER A 127 18.84 -0.07 7.90
CA SER A 127 17.89 -1.11 8.32
C SER A 127 16.53 -0.99 7.64
N ALA A 128 16.37 -0.09 6.67
CA ALA A 128 15.13 0.05 5.91
C ALA A 128 15.02 -1.10 4.90
N ILE A 129 13.79 -1.57 4.67
CA ILE A 129 13.51 -2.62 3.68
C ILE A 129 13.06 -2.01 2.36
N SER A 130 12.29 -0.93 2.41
CA SER A 130 11.68 -0.30 1.25
C SER A 130 11.98 1.20 1.15
N GLU A 131 11.54 1.84 0.06
CA GLU A 131 11.66 3.29 -0.09
C GLU A 131 10.83 4.04 0.96
N LYS A 132 9.78 3.41 1.50
CA LYS A 132 9.08 3.88 2.69
C LYS A 132 8.60 2.76 3.57
N ASP A 133 9.28 2.60 4.70
CA ASP A 133 8.80 1.78 5.80
C ASP A 133 7.94 2.62 6.77
N ILE A 134 6.82 2.07 7.22
CA ILE A 134 6.03 2.62 8.34
C ILE A 134 5.97 1.58 9.45
N LEU A 135 6.39 1.96 10.65
CA LEU A 135 6.49 1.06 11.79
C LEU A 135 5.68 1.56 12.98
N THR A 136 4.94 0.66 13.61
CA THR A 136 4.22 0.91 14.85
C THR A 136 4.03 -0.37 15.66
N ALA A 137 3.75 -0.24 16.96
CA ALA A 137 3.32 -1.33 17.80
C ALA A 137 2.06 -0.97 18.59
N PHE A 138 1.24 -1.99 18.86
CA PHE A 138 -0.02 -1.86 19.60
C PHE A 138 -0.34 -3.18 20.33
N THR A 139 -1.21 -3.10 21.33
CA THR A 139 -1.51 -4.22 22.25
C THR A 139 -2.96 -4.22 22.66
N ASP A 140 -3.51 -5.40 22.93
CA ASP A 140 -4.84 -5.55 23.49
C ASP A 140 -4.83 -5.58 25.04
N ARG A 141 -3.68 -5.56 25.73
CA ARG A 141 -3.66 -5.76 27.20
C ARG A 141 -4.42 -4.70 28.01
N ARG A 142 -4.70 -3.53 27.42
CA ARG A 142 -5.38 -2.41 28.10
C ARG A 142 -6.89 -2.52 27.90
N ARG A 143 -7.66 -2.41 28.98
CA ARG A 143 -9.14 -2.37 28.93
C ARG A 143 -9.73 -0.96 28.82
N SER A 144 -8.88 0.06 28.71
CA SER A 144 -9.31 1.45 28.54
C SER A 144 -8.29 2.27 27.75
N VAL A 145 -8.78 3.32 27.09
CA VAL A 145 -7.99 4.32 26.38
C VAL A 145 -8.30 5.69 26.96
N ASN A 146 -7.31 6.35 27.56
CA ASN A 146 -7.43 7.67 28.18
C ASN A 146 -8.62 7.76 29.16
N GLY A 147 -8.81 6.71 29.96
CA GLY A 147 -9.90 6.61 30.94
C GLY A 147 -11.27 6.25 30.34
N THR A 148 -11.38 6.03 29.04
CA THR A 148 -12.58 5.47 28.40
C THR A 148 -12.46 3.95 28.31
N GLU A 149 -13.34 3.20 28.96
CA GLU A 149 -13.38 1.73 28.88
C GLU A 149 -13.62 1.25 27.44
N ILE A 150 -12.98 0.14 27.08
CA ILE A 150 -13.19 -0.53 25.81
C ILE A 150 -14.32 -1.54 25.97
N GLN A 151 -15.41 -1.33 25.25
CA GLN A 151 -16.63 -2.13 25.39
C GLN A 151 -16.41 -3.59 24.99
N GLY A 152 -16.69 -4.52 25.90
CA GLY A 152 -16.59 -5.97 25.65
C GLY A 152 -15.17 -6.52 25.74
N HIS A 153 -14.19 -5.72 26.16
CA HIS A 153 -12.79 -6.13 26.25
C HIS A 153 -12.38 -6.57 27.66
N ASP A 154 -13.11 -7.55 28.18
CA ASP A 154 -12.97 -8.02 29.56
C ASP A 154 -11.92 -9.14 29.71
N ASN A 155 -11.55 -9.81 28.62
CA ASN A 155 -10.62 -10.94 28.63
C ASN A 155 -9.65 -10.81 27.46
N PRO A 156 -8.65 -9.92 27.54
CA PRO A 156 -7.65 -9.78 26.49
C PRO A 156 -6.87 -11.08 26.30
N LEU A 157 -6.33 -11.24 25.09
CA LEU A 157 -5.33 -12.24 24.76
C LEU A 157 -3.97 -11.91 25.38
N TYR A 158 -3.75 -10.63 25.73
CA TYR A 158 -2.45 -10.09 26.12
C TYR A 158 -1.45 -10.18 24.96
N THR A 159 -1.94 -9.87 23.76
CA THR A 159 -1.19 -9.87 22.53
C THR A 159 -0.49 -8.53 22.34
N ASP A 160 0.80 -8.58 22.02
CA ASP A 160 1.54 -7.44 21.51
C ASP A 160 1.82 -7.64 20.02
N VAL A 161 1.50 -6.62 19.23
CA VAL A 161 1.62 -6.65 17.78
C VAL A 161 2.59 -5.57 17.33
N LYS A 162 3.61 -5.95 16.54
CA LYS A 162 4.41 -5.01 15.76
C LYS A 162 3.95 -5.08 14.31
N LEU A 163 3.63 -3.92 13.76
CA LEU A 163 3.26 -3.75 12.36
C LEU A 163 4.37 -2.99 11.65
N GLU A 164 4.93 -3.61 10.63
CA GLU A 164 5.81 -2.97 9.65
C GLU A 164 5.13 -2.99 8.28
N SER A 165 5.16 -1.85 7.60
CA SER A 165 4.65 -1.68 6.24
C SER A 165 5.81 -1.36 5.32
N TYR A 166 5.84 -1.99 4.14
CA TYR A 166 6.87 -1.81 3.12
C TYR A 166 6.24 -1.36 1.79
N ASN A 167 6.70 -0.23 1.26
CA ASN A 167 6.20 0.38 0.03
C ASN A 167 7.35 0.91 -0.83
N TRP A 168 7.28 0.61 -2.13
CA TRP A 168 8.28 0.95 -3.14
C TRP A 168 7.62 1.70 -4.30
N GLY A 169 8.41 2.42 -5.08
CA GLY A 169 8.00 3.27 -6.20
C GLY A 169 8.43 2.77 -7.58
N PHE A 170 8.91 1.52 -7.70
CA PHE A 170 9.25 0.92 -9.00
C PHE A 170 7.99 0.41 -9.72
N PRO A 171 7.89 0.42 -11.06
CA PRO A 171 6.66 0.07 -11.78
C PRO A 171 6.00 -1.26 -11.42
N PHE A 172 6.77 -2.31 -11.13
CA PHE A 172 6.23 -3.61 -10.73
C PHE A 172 5.89 -3.68 -9.23
N THR A 173 6.20 -2.64 -8.44
CA THR A 173 6.01 -2.57 -6.99
C THR A 173 5.15 -1.40 -6.50
N GLU A 174 4.92 -0.39 -7.34
CA GLU A 174 4.26 0.88 -6.96
C GLU A 174 2.76 0.74 -6.66
N ASN A 175 2.19 -0.44 -6.92
CA ASN A 175 0.76 -0.75 -6.84
C ASN A 175 0.37 -1.56 -5.61
N PHE A 176 1.31 -1.83 -4.71
CA PHE A 176 1.02 -2.57 -3.48
C PHE A 176 1.80 -2.07 -2.27
N THR A 177 1.39 -2.55 -1.10
CA THR A 177 2.07 -2.40 0.17
C THR A 177 2.06 -3.75 0.88
N ILE A 178 3.22 -4.21 1.34
CA ILE A 178 3.35 -5.44 2.13
C ILE A 178 3.30 -5.06 3.61
N LEU A 179 2.48 -5.75 4.40
CA LEU A 179 2.36 -5.58 5.83
C LEU A 179 2.87 -6.83 6.54
N LYS A 180 3.84 -6.67 7.44
CA LYS A 180 4.36 -7.70 8.34
C LYS A 180 3.80 -7.49 9.74
N TYR A 181 3.10 -8.48 10.26
CA TYR A 181 2.57 -8.50 11.62
C TYR A 181 3.32 -9.52 12.46
N ASP A 182 4.13 -9.05 13.41
CA ASP A 182 4.68 -9.90 14.46
C ASP A 182 3.71 -9.89 15.64
N ILE A 183 3.12 -11.03 15.95
CA ILE A 183 2.08 -11.21 16.96
C ILE A 183 2.65 -12.06 18.09
N THR A 184 2.78 -11.49 19.28
CA THR A 184 3.44 -12.14 20.42
C THR A 184 2.46 -12.39 21.56
N ASN A 185 2.44 -13.61 22.08
CA ASN A 185 1.70 -13.92 23.31
C ASN A 185 2.49 -13.44 24.53
N ASN A 186 2.08 -12.34 25.14
CA ASN A 186 2.71 -11.79 26.35
C ASN A 186 1.83 -11.95 27.60
N SER A 187 1.02 -13.00 27.64
CA SER A 187 0.15 -13.29 28.80
C SER A 187 0.92 -13.45 30.11
N ASP A 188 2.12 -14.03 30.09
CA ASP A 188 2.97 -14.20 31.27
C ASP A 188 3.49 -12.89 31.88
N LEU A 189 3.56 -11.82 31.08
CA LEU A 189 3.99 -10.49 31.52
C LEU A 189 2.86 -9.69 32.18
N HIS A 190 1.61 -10.07 31.95
CA HIS A 190 0.44 -9.24 32.26
C HIS A 190 -0.67 -9.96 33.03
N ALA A 191 -0.66 -11.28 33.05
CA ALA A 191 -1.61 -12.16 33.71
C ALA A 191 -0.94 -13.48 34.12
N LEU A 192 -1.76 -14.50 34.41
CA LEU A 192 -1.24 -15.85 34.51
C LEU A 192 -0.78 -16.32 33.11
N PRO A 193 0.34 -17.05 33.00
CA PRO A 193 0.79 -17.57 31.72
C PRO A 193 -0.28 -18.47 31.11
N GLU A 194 -0.69 -18.17 29.88
CA GLU A 194 -1.72 -18.90 29.16
C GLU A 194 -1.25 -19.19 27.73
N THR A 195 -1.20 -20.48 27.38
CA THR A 195 -0.98 -20.91 25.99
C THR A 195 -2.22 -20.58 25.17
N TRP A 196 -2.02 -19.99 23.99
CA TRP A 196 -3.08 -19.85 23.01
C TRP A 196 -3.13 -21.13 22.16
N ASP A 197 -4.28 -21.79 22.11
CA ASP A 197 -4.48 -22.98 21.29
C ASP A 197 -5.36 -22.65 20.08
N SER A 198 -5.12 -23.34 18.97
CA SER A 198 -5.92 -23.21 17.74
C SER A 198 -6.03 -21.75 17.26
N VAL A 199 -4.91 -21.06 17.13
CA VAL A 199 -4.90 -19.62 16.86
C VAL A 199 -5.23 -19.35 15.39
N TYR A 200 -6.15 -18.42 15.13
CA TYR A 200 -6.40 -17.91 13.79
C TYR A 200 -6.06 -16.43 13.72
N VAL A 201 -5.52 -16.04 12.56
CA VAL A 201 -5.23 -14.65 12.22
C VAL A 201 -5.95 -14.32 10.93
N GLY A 202 -6.68 -13.20 10.91
CA GLY A 202 -7.38 -12.75 9.72
C GLY A 202 -7.37 -11.24 9.54
N MET A 203 -7.69 -10.81 8.34
CA MET A 203 -7.78 -9.41 7.95
C MET A 203 -9.22 -9.10 7.54
N TYR A 204 -9.88 -8.30 8.38
CA TYR A 204 -11.12 -7.63 8.02
C TYR A 204 -10.82 -6.50 7.03
N ALA A 205 -11.60 -6.39 5.96
CA ALA A 205 -11.53 -5.28 5.04
C ALA A 205 -12.92 -4.91 4.47
N ASP A 206 -13.34 -3.68 4.75
CA ASP A 206 -14.47 -3.04 4.07
C ASP A 206 -13.96 -2.43 2.75
N LEU A 207 -13.75 -3.31 1.76
CA LEU A 207 -13.27 -2.92 0.43
C LEU A 207 -14.39 -2.20 -0.33
N VAL A 208 -14.06 -1.03 -0.88
CA VAL A 208 -14.99 -0.21 -1.65
C VAL A 208 -14.25 0.50 -2.76
N VAL A 209 -14.63 0.24 -4.01
CA VAL A 209 -13.99 0.88 -5.17
C VAL A 209 -14.88 2.01 -5.65
N ARG A 210 -14.56 3.24 -5.23
CA ARG A 210 -15.36 4.43 -5.54
C ARG A 210 -14.50 5.68 -5.60
N ASN A 211 -14.89 6.61 -6.47
CA ASN A 211 -14.24 7.90 -6.56
C ASN A 211 -14.92 8.93 -5.65
N VAL A 212 -14.20 9.42 -4.62
CA VAL A 212 -14.76 10.35 -3.63
C VAL A 212 -14.99 11.77 -4.16
N ASN A 213 -14.42 12.11 -5.31
CA ASN A 213 -14.57 13.44 -5.92
C ASN A 213 -15.75 13.49 -6.91
N SER A 214 -16.03 12.40 -7.62
CA SER A 214 -17.11 12.36 -8.63
C SER A 214 -18.39 11.68 -8.16
N ALA A 215 -18.34 10.83 -7.13
CA ALA A 215 -19.52 10.11 -6.66
C ALA A 215 -20.55 11.06 -6.04
N THR A 216 -21.77 11.02 -6.56
CA THR A 216 -22.90 11.82 -6.05
C THR A 216 -23.71 11.09 -4.97
N GLU A 217 -23.57 9.76 -4.88
CA GLU A 217 -24.29 8.91 -3.94
C GLU A 217 -23.77 9.10 -2.50
N THR A 218 -24.67 8.94 -1.53
CA THR A 218 -24.40 9.14 -0.10
C THR A 218 -24.91 7.96 0.72
N GLY A 219 -24.39 7.81 1.94
CA GLY A 219 -24.77 6.71 2.84
C GLY A 219 -24.53 5.34 2.21
N GLY A 220 -25.40 4.36 2.49
CA GLY A 220 -25.26 3.00 1.97
C GLY A 220 -25.21 2.89 0.45
N ALA A 221 -25.78 3.85 -0.29
CA ALA A 221 -25.74 3.86 -1.76
C ALA A 221 -24.33 4.10 -2.33
N PHE A 222 -23.42 4.67 -1.53
CA PHE A 222 -22.01 4.79 -1.90
C PHE A 222 -21.31 3.42 -1.90
N PHE A 223 -21.64 2.56 -0.93
CA PHE A 223 -20.94 1.29 -0.68
C PHE A 223 -21.57 0.09 -1.37
N ASN A 224 -22.81 0.18 -1.84
CA ASN A 224 -23.55 -0.97 -2.36
C ASN A 224 -23.32 -1.30 -3.85
N LYS A 225 -22.29 -0.71 -4.46
CA LYS A 225 -21.96 -0.86 -5.89
C LYS A 225 -20.83 -1.85 -6.17
N ASN A 226 -20.25 -2.42 -5.13
CA ASN A 226 -19.10 -3.31 -5.28
C ASN A 226 -19.53 -4.67 -5.84
N GLY A 227 -18.69 -5.23 -6.70
CA GLY A 227 -18.55 -6.68 -6.85
C GLY A 227 -17.29 -7.12 -6.10
N VAL A 228 -17.33 -8.29 -5.48
CA VAL A 228 -16.18 -8.88 -4.78
C VAL A 228 -15.92 -10.31 -5.26
N GLY A 229 -14.68 -10.76 -5.10
CA GLY A 229 -14.28 -12.12 -5.48
C GLY A 229 -13.06 -12.62 -4.72
N PHE A 230 -12.70 -13.87 -5.00
CA PHE A 230 -11.55 -14.56 -4.42
C PHE A 230 -10.77 -15.30 -5.52
N MET A 231 -9.45 -15.16 -5.50
CA MET A 231 -8.52 -15.87 -6.38
C MET A 231 -7.78 -16.92 -5.57
N ASP A 232 -8.32 -18.15 -5.54
CA ASP A 232 -7.82 -19.28 -4.75
C ASP A 232 -6.31 -19.51 -4.96
N SER A 233 -5.84 -19.49 -6.21
CA SER A 233 -4.42 -19.75 -6.55
C SER A 233 -3.45 -18.67 -6.09
N LEU A 234 -3.97 -17.53 -5.60
CA LEU A 234 -3.20 -16.37 -5.17
C LEU A 234 -3.54 -15.96 -3.73
N ASN A 235 -4.39 -16.71 -3.03
CA ASN A 235 -4.81 -16.40 -1.66
C ASN A 235 -5.27 -14.94 -1.49
N THR A 236 -6.07 -14.45 -2.45
CA THR A 236 -6.40 -13.03 -2.59
C THR A 236 -7.89 -12.77 -2.71
N MET A 237 -8.43 -11.95 -1.81
CA MET A 237 -9.76 -11.35 -1.97
C MET A 237 -9.65 -10.01 -2.70
N TYR A 238 -10.63 -9.68 -3.53
CA TYR A 238 -10.64 -8.43 -4.30
C TYR A 238 -12.03 -7.82 -4.42
N ALA A 239 -12.08 -6.53 -4.71
CA ALA A 239 -13.28 -5.76 -5.00
C ALA A 239 -13.11 -4.90 -6.26
N PHE A 240 -14.21 -4.58 -6.92
CA PHE A 240 -14.29 -3.66 -8.06
C PHE A 240 -15.64 -2.94 -8.07
N ASP A 241 -15.70 -1.80 -8.76
CA ASP A 241 -16.97 -1.13 -9.03
C ASP A 241 -17.74 -1.92 -10.08
N ALA A 242 -18.89 -2.48 -9.69
CA ALA A 242 -19.70 -3.34 -10.53
C ALA A 242 -20.97 -2.64 -11.06
N GLY A 243 -21.24 -1.38 -10.69
CA GLY A 243 -22.54 -0.79 -11.00
C GLY A 243 -22.74 0.68 -10.67
N SER A 244 -21.70 1.42 -10.28
CA SER A 244 -21.88 2.84 -9.99
C SER A 244 -22.09 3.66 -11.27
N PRO A 245 -22.82 4.78 -11.17
CA PRO A 245 -23.01 5.71 -12.29
C PRO A 245 -21.85 6.70 -12.45
N ASP A 246 -20.73 6.56 -11.72
CA ASP A 246 -19.63 7.54 -11.73
C ASP A 246 -19.01 7.67 -13.15
N ASP A 247 -18.93 8.89 -13.68
CA ASP A 247 -18.39 9.24 -15.01
C ASP A 247 -17.74 10.65 -15.00
N PRO A 248 -16.50 10.84 -15.51
CA PRO A 248 -15.56 9.80 -15.92
C PRO A 248 -15.11 8.97 -14.72
N SER A 249 -15.00 7.67 -14.92
CA SER A 249 -14.50 6.75 -13.92
C SER A 249 -13.35 5.92 -14.50
N ILE A 250 -12.36 5.71 -13.66
CA ILE A 250 -11.32 4.72 -13.91
C ILE A 250 -11.79 3.40 -13.32
N ASN A 251 -11.70 2.33 -14.11
CA ASN A 251 -12.08 1.02 -13.67
C ASN A 251 -10.85 0.34 -13.07
N THR A 252 -10.94 0.01 -11.78
CA THR A 252 -9.85 -0.57 -11.01
C THR A 252 -10.34 -1.78 -10.20
N TYR A 253 -9.36 -2.52 -9.69
CA TYR A 253 -9.53 -3.50 -8.62
C TYR A 253 -8.77 -3.03 -7.40
N GLY A 254 -9.29 -3.35 -6.20
CA GLY A 254 -8.56 -3.30 -4.94
C GLY A 254 -8.56 -4.67 -4.29
N ALA A 255 -7.48 -5.08 -3.65
CA ALA A 255 -7.31 -6.45 -3.16
C ALA A 255 -6.52 -6.54 -1.86
N VAL A 256 -6.74 -7.65 -1.16
CA VAL A 256 -6.01 -8.06 0.03
C VAL A 256 -5.58 -9.52 -0.11
N SER A 257 -4.30 -9.79 0.06
CA SER A 257 -3.72 -11.14 -0.03
C SER A 257 -3.10 -11.56 1.30
N ILE A 258 -3.12 -12.86 1.61
CA ILE A 258 -2.20 -13.48 2.57
C ILE A 258 -1.10 -14.14 1.75
N ILE A 259 0.15 -13.71 1.94
CA ILE A 259 1.28 -14.19 1.12
C ILE A 259 2.25 -15.10 1.89
N GLY A 260 2.08 -15.21 3.21
CA GLY A 260 2.96 -16.03 4.03
C GLY A 260 2.72 -15.89 5.53
N ALA A 261 3.29 -16.83 6.28
CA ALA A 261 3.46 -16.70 7.72
C ALA A 261 4.72 -17.45 8.18
N GLU A 262 5.29 -17.04 9.30
CA GLU A 262 6.38 -17.76 9.98
C GLU A 262 5.88 -18.26 11.33
N TYR A 263 6.13 -19.54 11.60
CA TYR A 263 5.83 -20.16 12.89
C TYR A 263 6.91 -21.20 13.22
N ARG A 264 7.58 -21.03 14.37
CA ARG A 264 8.68 -21.90 14.83
C ARG A 264 9.76 -22.15 13.78
N ASN A 265 10.20 -21.08 13.11
CA ASN A 265 11.21 -21.11 12.04
C ASN A 265 10.80 -21.94 10.81
N SER A 266 9.50 -22.11 10.59
CA SER A 266 8.96 -22.72 9.38
C SER A 266 8.09 -21.71 8.67
N PHE A 267 8.23 -21.66 7.34
CA PHE A 267 7.28 -20.96 6.48
C PHE A 267 5.94 -21.71 6.54
N PHE A 268 5.00 -21.15 7.31
CA PHE A 268 3.74 -21.78 7.69
C PHE A 268 2.63 -21.36 6.74
N HIS A 269 2.59 -21.97 5.55
CA HIS A 269 1.69 -21.57 4.49
C HIS A 269 1.31 -22.79 3.61
N PRO A 270 0.09 -22.84 3.01
CA PRO A 270 -0.33 -23.97 2.18
C PRO A 270 0.56 -24.23 0.96
N ASP A 271 1.17 -23.17 0.41
CA ASP A 271 2.09 -23.28 -0.73
C ASP A 271 3.45 -23.89 -0.38
N ASN A 272 3.78 -24.11 0.90
CA ASN A 272 5.07 -24.69 1.26
C ASN A 272 5.12 -26.14 0.73
N PRO A 273 6.10 -26.52 -0.12
CA PRO A 273 6.16 -27.86 -0.72
C PRO A 273 6.27 -28.99 0.32
N ASP A 274 6.82 -28.72 1.51
CA ASP A 274 6.90 -29.70 2.59
C ASP A 274 5.52 -30.12 3.12
N THR A 275 4.46 -29.36 2.82
CA THR A 275 3.06 -29.76 3.06
C THR A 275 2.64 -30.94 2.18
N LEU A 276 3.07 -30.95 0.91
CA LEU A 276 2.73 -31.98 -0.07
C LEU A 276 3.51 -33.28 0.17
N ASP A 277 4.71 -33.16 0.73
CA ASP A 277 5.60 -34.28 1.04
C ASP A 277 5.36 -34.88 2.44
N GLY A 278 4.40 -34.37 3.20
CA GLY A 278 4.07 -34.85 4.55
C GLY A 278 5.08 -34.44 5.64
N LYS A 279 6.19 -33.79 5.29
CA LYS A 279 7.19 -33.30 6.25
C LYS A 279 6.64 -32.27 7.23
N PHE A 280 5.65 -31.49 6.81
CA PHE A 280 4.92 -30.58 7.70
C PHE A 280 4.22 -31.32 8.85
N THR A 281 3.76 -32.56 8.60
CA THR A 281 3.21 -33.41 9.66
C THR A 281 4.29 -34.05 10.53
N GLU A 282 5.50 -34.26 10.01
CA GLU A 282 6.66 -34.73 10.79
C GLU A 282 7.13 -33.70 11.81
N THR A 283 6.97 -32.39 11.53
CA THR A 283 7.18 -31.30 12.48
C THR A 283 6.03 -31.14 13.48
N GLY A 284 4.96 -31.95 13.34
CA GLY A 284 3.77 -31.91 14.19
C GLY A 284 2.77 -30.81 13.80
N PHE A 285 2.92 -30.20 12.63
CA PHE A 285 2.02 -29.17 12.13
C PHE A 285 0.96 -29.76 11.20
N ASN A 286 -0.23 -29.15 11.22
CA ASN A 286 -1.21 -29.33 10.17
C ASN A 286 -0.98 -28.27 9.09
N VAL A 287 -1.35 -28.58 7.84
CA VAL A 287 -1.42 -27.56 6.80
C VAL A 287 -2.45 -26.52 7.24
N PRO A 288 -2.10 -25.22 7.31
CA PRO A 288 -3.08 -24.21 7.68
C PRO A 288 -4.20 -24.14 6.65
N ASP A 289 -5.43 -24.02 7.12
CA ASP A 289 -6.54 -23.55 6.32
C ASP A 289 -6.33 -22.07 5.99
N LEU A 290 -6.61 -21.70 4.74
CA LEU A 290 -6.61 -20.34 4.27
C LEU A 290 -7.85 -20.15 3.40
N GLY A 291 -8.63 -19.10 3.64
CA GLY A 291 -9.80 -18.84 2.82
C GLY A 291 -10.46 -17.51 3.10
N PRO A 292 -11.40 -17.11 2.22
CA PRO A 292 -12.15 -15.90 2.40
C PRO A 292 -13.36 -16.12 3.31
N SER A 293 -13.95 -15.04 3.80
CA SER A 293 -15.29 -14.98 4.35
C SER A 293 -15.96 -13.68 3.91
N TYR A 294 -17.28 -13.71 3.74
CA TYR A 294 -18.06 -12.55 3.31
C TYR A 294 -19.36 -12.44 4.11
N TRP A 295 -19.79 -11.20 4.34
CA TRP A 295 -21.11 -10.89 4.88
C TRP A 295 -21.59 -9.54 4.40
N LEU A 296 -22.90 -9.30 4.49
CA LEU A 296 -23.47 -7.99 4.14
C LEU A 296 -23.38 -7.05 5.34
N PHE A 297 -23.10 -5.77 5.07
CA PHE A 297 -22.94 -4.73 6.09
C PHE A 297 -24.18 -4.56 7.00
N SER A 298 -25.40 -4.77 6.52
CA SER A 298 -26.63 -4.56 7.32
C SER A 298 -27.72 -5.63 7.24
N ALA A 299 -27.88 -6.31 6.10
CA ALA A 299 -29.05 -7.18 5.86
C ALA A 299 -28.65 -8.57 5.34
N GLY A 300 -27.64 -9.17 5.98
CA GLY A 300 -27.17 -10.51 5.70
C GLY A 300 -28.18 -11.60 6.03
N ALA A 301 -28.19 -12.66 5.23
CA ALA A 301 -28.91 -13.91 5.53
C ALA A 301 -28.06 -15.12 5.14
N GLY A 302 -28.28 -16.26 5.81
CA GLY A 302 -27.51 -17.48 5.54
C GLY A 302 -26.01 -17.23 5.71
N ALA A 303 -25.22 -17.61 4.71
CA ALA A 303 -23.76 -17.44 4.69
C ALA A 303 -23.30 -15.98 4.88
N PHE A 304 -24.14 -15.01 4.51
CA PHE A 304 -23.82 -13.58 4.55
C PHE A 304 -24.20 -12.87 5.85
N THR A 305 -24.60 -13.59 6.90
CA THR A 305 -24.97 -13.00 8.20
C THR A 305 -23.74 -12.43 8.92
N ALA A 306 -23.72 -11.14 9.27
CA ALA A 306 -22.58 -10.55 9.99
C ALA A 306 -22.36 -11.23 11.37
N PRO A 307 -21.11 -11.47 11.79
CA PRO A 307 -20.83 -12.03 13.11
C PRO A 307 -21.22 -11.05 14.22
N ALA A 308 -21.89 -11.52 15.26
CA ALA A 308 -22.44 -10.66 16.32
C ALA A 308 -21.58 -10.61 17.60
N ASN A 309 -20.70 -11.59 17.78
CA ASN A 309 -19.87 -11.75 18.98
C ASN A 309 -18.56 -12.49 18.65
N ASP A 310 -17.68 -12.65 19.63
CA ASP A 310 -16.34 -13.21 19.46
C ASP A 310 -16.34 -14.66 19.00
N ASN A 311 -17.31 -15.48 19.43
CA ASN A 311 -17.43 -16.86 18.96
C ASN A 311 -17.77 -16.87 17.47
N ASP A 312 -18.74 -16.05 17.04
CA ASP A 312 -19.09 -15.95 15.61
C ASP A 312 -17.90 -15.44 14.79
N ARG A 313 -17.11 -14.49 15.33
CA ARG A 313 -15.91 -13.95 14.66
C ARG A 313 -14.79 -14.99 14.56
N TYR A 314 -14.60 -15.78 15.61
CA TYR A 314 -13.67 -16.91 15.59
C TYR A 314 -14.11 -17.98 14.60
N ASP A 315 -15.41 -18.34 14.59
CA ASP A 315 -15.99 -19.28 13.63
C ASP A 315 -15.81 -18.80 12.18
N ARG A 316 -15.89 -17.49 11.93
CA ARG A 316 -15.62 -16.89 10.61
C ARG A 316 -14.19 -17.09 10.14
N MET A 317 -13.22 -17.16 11.06
CA MET A 317 -11.83 -17.45 10.73
C MET A 317 -11.57 -18.95 10.54
N ALA A 318 -12.24 -19.77 11.36
CA ALA A 318 -12.02 -21.21 11.43
C ALA A 318 -12.79 -22.03 10.38
N GLN A 319 -13.84 -21.47 9.79
CA GLN A 319 -14.70 -22.19 8.84
C GLN A 319 -14.56 -21.65 7.43
N GLN A 320 -14.45 -22.58 6.48
CA GLN A 320 -14.41 -22.27 5.05
C GLN A 320 -15.76 -21.69 4.59
N PHE A 321 -15.70 -20.52 3.93
CA PHE A 321 -16.88 -19.91 3.32
C PHE A 321 -17.29 -20.67 2.05
N PRO A 322 -18.59 -20.91 1.80
CA PRO A 322 -19.07 -21.58 0.60
C PRO A 322 -18.99 -20.63 -0.62
N TYR A 323 -17.79 -20.28 -1.06
CA TYR A 323 -17.54 -19.26 -2.09
C TYR A 323 -18.19 -19.64 -3.42
N LYS A 324 -17.97 -20.87 -3.91
CA LYS A 324 -18.49 -21.32 -5.22
C LYS A 324 -20.00 -21.29 -5.32
N ASP A 325 -20.71 -21.52 -4.21
CA ASP A 325 -22.17 -21.45 -4.17
C ASP A 325 -22.70 -20.00 -4.23
N ASN A 326 -21.84 -19.02 -3.93
CA ASN A 326 -22.19 -17.62 -3.74
C ASN A 326 -21.45 -16.66 -4.70
N GLU A 327 -20.56 -17.18 -5.54
CA GLU A 327 -19.65 -16.42 -6.40
C GLU A 327 -20.41 -15.44 -7.31
N GLN A 328 -21.52 -15.87 -7.90
CA GLN A 328 -22.32 -15.01 -8.76
C GLN A 328 -22.88 -13.80 -8.00
N ASN A 329 -23.50 -14.01 -6.84
CA ASN A 329 -24.08 -12.93 -6.03
C ASN A 329 -23.00 -11.93 -5.60
N LEU A 330 -21.86 -12.44 -5.11
CA LEU A 330 -20.72 -11.63 -4.69
C LEU A 330 -20.23 -10.70 -5.81
N ARG A 331 -20.25 -11.15 -7.06
CA ARG A 331 -19.72 -10.41 -8.22
C ARG A 331 -20.76 -9.49 -8.87
N GLU A 332 -22.04 -9.83 -8.81
CA GLU A 332 -23.09 -9.17 -9.60
C GLU A 332 -24.01 -8.26 -8.79
N ASP A 333 -24.16 -8.45 -7.47
CA ASP A 333 -25.14 -7.71 -6.67
C ASP A 333 -24.91 -6.19 -6.66
N GLY A 334 -23.66 -5.74 -6.86
CA GLY A 334 -23.33 -4.32 -7.04
C GLY A 334 -24.09 -3.65 -8.19
N GLN A 335 -24.39 -4.39 -9.25
CA GLN A 335 -25.16 -3.93 -10.42
C GLN A 335 -26.60 -3.52 -10.05
N SER A 336 -27.14 -4.11 -8.98
CA SER A 336 -28.49 -3.85 -8.49
C SER A 336 -28.53 -3.03 -7.20
N GLY A 337 -27.37 -2.55 -6.72
CA GLY A 337 -27.26 -1.81 -5.47
C GLY A 337 -27.37 -2.67 -4.21
N ASN A 338 -27.02 -3.96 -4.31
CA ASN A 338 -27.04 -4.90 -3.18
C ASN A 338 -25.64 -5.37 -2.76
N GLY A 339 -24.58 -4.90 -3.42
CA GLY A 339 -23.20 -5.38 -3.24
C GLY A 339 -22.43 -4.77 -2.08
N ASN A 340 -23.08 -4.42 -0.96
CA ASN A 340 -22.37 -3.89 0.22
C ASN A 340 -21.79 -5.03 1.07
N TYR A 341 -20.86 -5.76 0.47
CA TYR A 341 -20.17 -6.90 1.07
C TYR A 341 -18.94 -6.46 1.84
N ILE A 342 -18.82 -6.98 3.06
CA ILE A 342 -17.58 -6.99 3.81
C ILE A 342 -16.75 -8.17 3.36
N SER A 343 -15.46 -7.93 3.15
CA SER A 343 -14.49 -8.95 2.78
C SER A 343 -13.60 -9.28 3.97
N PHE A 344 -13.28 -10.57 4.12
CA PHE A 344 -12.42 -11.07 5.17
C PHE A 344 -11.58 -12.21 4.62
N ILE A 345 -10.32 -12.32 5.04
CA ILE A 345 -9.45 -13.44 4.71
C ILE A 345 -8.69 -13.86 5.96
N SER A 346 -8.55 -15.16 6.21
CA SER A 346 -7.84 -15.67 7.38
C SER A 346 -7.01 -16.89 7.07
N MET A 347 -6.08 -17.16 7.98
CA MET A 347 -5.34 -18.41 8.03
C MET A 347 -5.24 -18.98 9.44
N GLY A 348 -5.13 -20.30 9.53
CA GLY A 348 -4.95 -21.05 10.78
C GLY A 348 -5.47 -22.48 10.66
N PRO A 349 -5.55 -23.23 11.77
CA PRO A 349 -5.06 -22.84 13.07
C PRO A 349 -3.53 -22.92 13.11
N PHE A 350 -2.87 -21.90 13.65
CA PHE A 350 -1.56 -22.10 14.27
C PHE A 350 -1.81 -22.97 15.51
N PRO A 351 -1.16 -24.15 15.64
CA PRO A 351 -1.54 -25.12 16.66
C PRO A 351 -1.52 -24.56 18.08
N GLN A 352 -0.39 -23.99 18.50
CA GLN A 352 -0.19 -23.46 19.85
C GLN A 352 0.78 -22.28 19.83
N VAL A 353 0.53 -21.26 20.64
CA VAL A 353 1.46 -20.14 20.84
C VAL A 353 1.69 -19.98 22.32
N GLU A 354 2.89 -20.37 22.77
CA GLU A 354 3.27 -20.30 24.18
C GLU A 354 3.52 -18.85 24.63
N PRO A 355 3.41 -18.54 25.93
CA PRO A 355 3.85 -17.24 26.43
C PRO A 355 5.30 -16.94 26.05
N GLY A 356 5.53 -15.75 25.50
CA GLY A 356 6.78 -15.27 24.91
C GLY A 356 7.01 -15.66 23.45
N GLU A 357 6.15 -16.50 22.85
CA GLU A 357 6.27 -16.94 21.45
C GLU A 357 5.62 -15.94 20.48
N THR A 358 6.21 -15.82 19.28
CA THR A 358 5.75 -14.92 18.21
C THR A 358 5.36 -15.72 16.97
N ILE A 359 4.21 -15.40 16.39
CA ILE A 359 3.85 -15.76 15.01
C ILE A 359 4.02 -14.53 14.12
N THR A 360 4.46 -14.73 12.88
CA THR A 360 4.52 -13.64 11.89
C THR A 360 3.54 -13.91 10.76
N VAL A 361 2.73 -12.93 10.35
CA VAL A 361 1.82 -13.05 9.21
C VAL A 361 2.01 -11.88 8.25
N TYR A 362 1.99 -12.18 6.94
CA TYR A 362 2.22 -11.21 5.89
C TYR A 362 0.96 -11.00 5.05
N PHE A 363 0.51 -9.76 4.98
CA PHE A 363 -0.59 -9.33 4.12
C PHE A 363 -0.09 -8.42 3.01
N VAL A 364 -0.79 -8.39 1.88
CA VAL A 364 -0.58 -7.39 0.81
C VAL A 364 -1.87 -6.64 0.60
N PHE A 365 -1.80 -5.31 0.61
CA PHE A 365 -2.85 -4.45 0.09
C PHE A 365 -2.42 -3.94 -1.28
N SER A 366 -3.23 -4.19 -2.31
CA SER A 366 -2.88 -3.89 -3.69
C SER A 366 -4.05 -3.32 -4.48
N ALA A 367 -3.72 -2.65 -5.58
CA ALA A 367 -4.70 -2.15 -6.53
C ALA A 367 -4.16 -2.25 -7.97
N ALA A 368 -5.05 -2.25 -8.96
CA ALA A 368 -4.66 -2.28 -10.37
C ALA A 368 -5.74 -1.68 -11.27
N LEU A 369 -5.32 -1.05 -12.37
CA LEU A 369 -6.25 -0.67 -13.45
C LEU A 369 -6.73 -1.91 -14.19
N LYS A 370 -8.02 -1.96 -14.55
CA LYS A 370 -8.45 -2.88 -15.60
C LYS A 370 -7.74 -2.50 -16.92
N PRO A 371 -7.45 -3.45 -17.83
CA PRO A 371 -6.90 -3.12 -19.14
C PRO A 371 -7.73 -2.09 -19.92
N ASP A 372 -7.10 -1.36 -20.85
CA ASP A 372 -7.71 -0.24 -21.60
C ASP A 372 -9.08 -0.56 -22.21
N GLN A 373 -9.26 -1.77 -22.74
CA GLN A 373 -10.53 -2.21 -23.33
C GLN A 373 -11.70 -2.26 -22.33
N PHE A 374 -11.39 -2.28 -21.03
CA PHE A 374 -12.35 -2.27 -19.93
C PHE A 374 -12.48 -0.90 -19.26
N GLN A 375 -11.75 0.12 -19.69
CA GLN A 375 -11.89 1.49 -19.20
C GLN A 375 -13.11 2.18 -19.83
N GLY A 376 -13.78 3.07 -19.08
CA GLY A 376 -14.91 3.87 -19.56
C GLY A 376 -16.18 3.08 -19.94
N GLN A 377 -16.26 1.79 -19.57
CA GLN A 377 -17.43 0.96 -19.88
C GLN A 377 -18.63 1.35 -19.01
N PRO A 378 -19.83 1.58 -19.60
CA PRO A 378 -21.04 1.84 -18.82
C PRO A 378 -21.36 0.69 -17.86
N GLY A 379 -21.71 1.03 -16.62
CA GLY A 379 -22.11 0.06 -15.60
C GLY A 379 -20.98 -0.81 -15.04
N LYS A 380 -19.80 -0.86 -15.67
CA LYS A 380 -18.53 -1.41 -15.11
C LYS A 380 -18.59 -2.87 -14.65
N SER A 381 -19.62 -3.61 -15.07
CA SER A 381 -19.97 -4.94 -14.57
C SER A 381 -18.99 -6.05 -14.95
N VAL A 382 -18.05 -5.78 -15.86
CA VAL A 382 -17.15 -6.81 -16.38
C VAL A 382 -16.09 -7.19 -15.33
N ASP A 383 -16.14 -8.45 -14.92
CA ASP A 383 -15.08 -9.12 -14.19
C ASP A 383 -14.87 -10.48 -14.85
N ASN A 384 -13.65 -10.78 -15.30
CA ASN A 384 -13.23 -12.06 -15.88
C ASN A 384 -11.69 -12.15 -15.84
N GLU A 385 -11.13 -13.24 -16.36
CA GLU A 385 -9.68 -13.44 -16.38
C GLU A 385 -8.96 -12.30 -17.14
N ASP A 386 -9.48 -11.91 -18.32
CA ASP A 386 -8.91 -10.84 -19.14
C ASP A 386 -8.94 -9.48 -18.43
N SER A 387 -9.98 -9.17 -17.66
CA SER A 387 -10.05 -7.90 -16.93
C SER A 387 -9.13 -7.88 -15.72
N ARG A 388 -8.81 -9.05 -15.14
CA ARG A 388 -7.96 -9.19 -13.94
C ARG A 388 -6.46 -9.31 -14.22
N VAL A 389 -6.02 -9.40 -15.48
CA VAL A 389 -4.60 -9.64 -15.83
C VAL A 389 -3.62 -8.71 -15.12
N ASN A 390 -3.94 -7.41 -15.02
CA ASN A 390 -3.09 -6.44 -14.33
C ASN A 390 -3.06 -6.68 -12.81
N MET A 391 -4.19 -7.04 -12.20
CA MET A 391 -4.25 -7.36 -10.76
C MET A 391 -3.47 -8.63 -10.45
N VAL A 392 -3.60 -9.67 -11.28
CA VAL A 392 -2.80 -10.90 -11.16
C VAL A 392 -1.31 -10.60 -11.28
N SER A 393 -0.91 -9.74 -12.22
CA SER A 393 0.48 -9.28 -12.36
C SER A 393 0.99 -8.57 -11.10
N THR A 394 0.21 -7.64 -10.55
CA THR A 394 0.53 -6.94 -9.29
C THR A 394 0.75 -7.91 -8.14
N ILE A 395 -0.12 -8.92 -7.97
CA ILE A 395 -0.02 -9.90 -6.88
C ILE A 395 1.18 -10.83 -7.06
N ASN A 396 1.45 -11.26 -8.30
CA ASN A 396 2.64 -12.06 -8.61
C ASN A 396 3.93 -11.28 -8.32
N SER A 397 3.95 -9.98 -8.62
CA SER A 397 5.08 -9.10 -8.31
C SER A 397 5.27 -8.99 -6.80
N ALA A 398 4.20 -8.77 -6.03
CA ALA A 398 4.26 -8.74 -4.56
C ALA A 398 4.76 -10.06 -3.96
N ASN A 399 4.32 -11.20 -4.49
CA ASN A 399 4.81 -12.52 -4.08
C ASN A 399 6.30 -12.70 -4.40
N SER A 400 6.75 -12.23 -5.57
CA SER A 400 8.16 -12.34 -5.97
C SER A 400 9.05 -11.48 -5.08
N VAL A 401 8.64 -10.23 -4.81
CA VAL A 401 9.31 -9.35 -3.84
C VAL A 401 9.36 -9.99 -2.45
N PHE A 402 8.25 -10.51 -1.94
CA PHE A 402 8.23 -11.15 -0.62
C PHE A 402 9.15 -12.37 -0.50
N ARG A 403 9.21 -13.20 -1.56
CA ARG A 403 10.07 -14.38 -1.56
C ARG A 403 11.54 -14.01 -1.55
N GLY A 404 11.92 -12.98 -2.30
CA GLY A 404 13.31 -12.65 -2.52
C GLY A 404 14.05 -13.88 -3.06
N GLU A 405 14.96 -14.41 -2.25
CA GLU A 405 15.78 -15.57 -2.60
C GLU A 405 15.02 -16.92 -2.55
N ASP A 406 13.88 -17.00 -1.86
CA ASP A 406 13.09 -18.23 -1.65
C ASP A 406 12.33 -18.65 -2.92
N LYS A 407 13.05 -19.19 -3.90
CA LYS A 407 12.50 -19.50 -5.23
C LYS A 407 11.50 -20.65 -5.17
N ASN A 408 11.68 -21.59 -4.25
CA ASN A 408 10.85 -22.79 -4.13
C ASN A 408 9.76 -22.74 -3.03
N LYS A 409 9.71 -21.65 -2.24
CA LYS A 409 8.71 -21.38 -1.19
C LYS A 409 8.80 -22.32 0.03
N ASN A 410 9.95 -22.92 0.30
CA ASN A 410 10.12 -23.79 1.47
C ASN A 410 10.52 -23.00 2.74
N GLY A 411 10.91 -21.72 2.60
CA GLY A 411 11.37 -20.88 3.70
C GLY A 411 12.79 -21.20 4.19
N VAL A 412 13.60 -21.88 3.39
CA VAL A 412 14.98 -22.26 3.69
C VAL A 412 15.89 -21.80 2.55
N LEU A 413 17.10 -21.34 2.87
CA LEU A 413 18.09 -20.99 1.84
C LEU A 413 18.67 -22.26 1.20
N ASP A 414 18.39 -22.50 -0.08
CA ASP A 414 18.92 -23.64 -0.84
C ASP A 414 20.17 -23.31 -1.67
N PRO A 415 20.97 -24.31 -2.09
CA PRO A 415 22.13 -24.09 -2.94
C PRO A 415 21.77 -23.37 -4.25
N GLY A 416 22.33 -22.18 -4.46
CA GLY A 416 22.07 -21.34 -5.65
C GLY A 416 20.96 -20.29 -5.46
N GLU A 417 20.40 -20.19 -4.26
CA GLU A 417 19.47 -19.11 -3.89
C GLU A 417 20.17 -17.91 -3.22
N ASP A 418 21.34 -18.11 -2.62
CA ASP A 418 22.14 -17.06 -1.96
C ASP A 418 22.76 -16.10 -2.98
N THR A 419 21.99 -15.07 -3.35
CA THR A 419 22.35 -14.07 -4.36
C THR A 419 23.21 -12.95 -3.79
N ASP A 420 23.02 -12.59 -2.53
CA ASP A 420 23.82 -11.55 -1.87
C ASP A 420 25.06 -12.11 -1.10
N GLY A 421 25.17 -13.44 -0.96
CA GLY A 421 26.32 -14.13 -0.37
C GLY A 421 26.40 -14.03 1.16
N ASN A 422 25.29 -13.71 1.83
CA ASN A 422 25.26 -13.51 3.28
C ASN A 422 25.05 -14.82 4.07
N GLY A 423 24.65 -15.91 3.40
CA GLY A 423 24.43 -17.23 4.00
C GLY A 423 23.12 -17.40 4.79
N GLU A 424 22.19 -16.45 4.68
CA GLU A 424 20.85 -16.43 5.27
C GLU A 424 19.80 -16.16 4.17
N LEU A 425 18.59 -16.68 4.33
CA LEU A 425 17.52 -16.46 3.35
C LEU A 425 17.05 -14.99 3.38
N THR A 426 17.23 -14.27 2.29
CA THR A 426 16.89 -12.84 2.21
C THR A 426 15.55 -12.61 1.51
N ARG A 427 14.57 -12.09 2.25
CA ARG A 427 13.28 -11.61 1.70
C ARG A 427 13.41 -10.17 1.19
N TYR A 428 12.55 -9.76 0.26
CA TYR A 428 12.51 -8.41 -0.31
C TYR A 428 13.73 -8.02 -1.15
N LEU A 429 14.56 -8.99 -1.50
CA LEU A 429 15.67 -8.82 -2.43
C LEU A 429 15.19 -9.08 -3.85
N PHE A 430 15.23 -8.06 -4.69
CA PHE A 430 14.80 -8.14 -6.08
C PHE A 430 15.55 -7.11 -6.93
N PRO A 431 15.76 -7.35 -8.25
CA PRO A 431 16.43 -6.40 -9.11
C PRO A 431 15.64 -5.10 -9.21
N THR A 432 16.33 -3.97 -9.18
CA THR A 432 15.74 -2.64 -9.20
C THR A 432 16.13 -1.92 -10.48
N PRO A 433 15.20 -1.17 -11.11
CA PRO A 433 15.60 -0.29 -12.19
C PRO A 433 16.63 0.75 -11.69
N PRO A 434 17.35 1.43 -12.60
CA PRO A 434 18.30 2.47 -12.22
C PRO A 434 17.64 3.57 -11.39
N ASP A 435 18.43 4.33 -10.62
CA ASP A 435 17.92 5.45 -9.82
C ASP A 435 17.17 6.47 -10.69
N ASN A 436 16.09 7.05 -10.15
CA ASN A 436 15.34 8.10 -10.84
C ASN A 436 16.25 9.30 -11.15
N PRO A 437 16.34 9.76 -12.41
CA PRO A 437 17.09 10.96 -12.72
C PRO A 437 16.40 12.18 -12.11
N LYS A 438 17.18 13.12 -11.56
CA LYS A 438 16.64 14.38 -11.07
C LYS A 438 16.30 15.26 -12.26
N THR A 439 15.06 15.74 -12.31
CA THR A 439 14.58 16.55 -13.44
C THR A 439 14.38 18.01 -13.06
N LYS A 440 14.58 18.91 -14.03
CA LYS A 440 14.19 20.33 -13.96
C LYS A 440 13.37 20.70 -15.16
N ILE A 441 12.25 21.37 -14.92
CA ILE A 441 11.36 21.83 -15.98
C ILE A 441 11.42 23.35 -16.11
N VAL A 442 11.61 23.84 -17.33
CA VAL A 442 11.54 25.27 -17.69
C VAL A 442 10.44 25.48 -18.72
N LEU A 443 9.56 26.44 -18.44
CA LEU A 443 8.37 26.72 -19.25
C LEU A 443 8.57 27.98 -20.10
N GLU A 444 8.18 27.87 -21.37
CA GLU A 444 8.09 28.99 -22.31
C GLU A 444 6.75 28.90 -23.08
N ALA A 445 6.41 29.96 -23.82
CA ALA A 445 5.19 29.95 -24.63
C ALA A 445 5.28 28.85 -25.70
N GLY A 446 4.37 27.87 -25.61
CA GLY A 446 4.30 26.72 -26.51
C GLY A 446 5.47 25.73 -26.44
N LYS A 447 6.29 25.78 -25.37
CA LYS A 447 7.45 24.90 -25.21
C LYS A 447 7.68 24.53 -23.75
N VAL A 448 8.08 23.28 -23.52
CA VAL A 448 8.58 22.77 -22.25
C VAL A 448 10.00 22.25 -22.48
N SER A 449 10.97 22.82 -21.76
CA SER A 449 12.35 22.30 -21.73
C SER A 449 12.50 21.41 -20.50
N ILE A 450 12.89 20.17 -20.73
CA ILE A 450 13.10 19.14 -19.71
C ILE A 450 14.61 18.91 -19.59
N TYR A 451 15.17 19.13 -18.41
CA TYR A 451 16.57 18.88 -18.10
C TYR A 451 16.68 17.71 -17.11
N TRP A 452 17.72 16.90 -17.22
CA TRP A 452 17.99 15.83 -16.23
C TRP A 452 19.48 15.59 -16.00
N ASP A 453 19.79 15.02 -14.84
CA ASP A 453 21.14 14.68 -14.40
C ASP A 453 21.54 13.25 -14.80
N LYS A 454 22.74 12.82 -14.36
CA LYS A 454 23.31 11.49 -14.64
C LYS A 454 23.16 10.50 -13.48
N THR A 455 22.34 10.79 -12.46
CA THR A 455 22.23 9.94 -11.27
C THR A 455 21.92 8.48 -11.62
N ALA A 456 21.05 8.26 -12.61
CA ALA A 456 20.72 6.92 -13.11
C ALA A 456 21.92 6.13 -13.67
N GLU A 457 22.92 6.80 -14.27
CA GLU A 457 24.07 6.14 -14.91
C GLU A 457 25.04 5.50 -13.90
N GLU A 458 24.98 5.97 -12.65
CA GLU A 458 25.82 5.50 -11.54
C GLU A 458 25.07 4.56 -10.59
N SER A 459 23.80 4.26 -10.89
CA SER A 459 22.99 3.35 -10.08
C SER A 459 23.54 1.93 -10.15
N VAL A 460 23.51 1.24 -9.01
CA VAL A 460 23.98 -0.13 -8.83
C VAL A 460 22.79 -0.99 -8.47
N ASP A 461 22.50 -2.01 -9.28
CA ASP A 461 21.44 -2.97 -9.00
C ASP A 461 21.75 -3.76 -7.72
N ARG A 462 20.75 -3.92 -6.86
CA ARG A 462 20.94 -4.47 -5.51
C ARG A 462 21.17 -5.98 -5.49
N VAL A 463 20.80 -6.69 -6.55
CA VAL A 463 20.91 -8.15 -6.63
C VAL A 463 22.21 -8.54 -7.33
N SER A 464 22.48 -7.96 -8.50
CA SER A 464 23.68 -8.23 -9.29
C SER A 464 24.92 -7.51 -8.76
N GLY A 465 24.74 -6.34 -8.11
CA GLY A 465 25.85 -5.45 -7.73
C GLY A 465 26.49 -4.74 -8.93
N GLU A 466 25.87 -4.77 -10.11
CA GLU A 466 26.37 -4.14 -11.32
C GLU A 466 25.76 -2.75 -11.56
N MET A 467 26.52 -1.87 -12.23
CA MET A 467 25.94 -0.68 -12.86
C MET A 467 25.39 -1.07 -14.23
N ASP A 468 24.06 -1.20 -14.31
CA ASP A 468 23.38 -1.80 -15.45
C ASP A 468 22.52 -0.86 -16.29
N PHE A 469 22.55 0.44 -15.99
CA PHE A 469 21.92 1.50 -16.77
C PHE A 469 22.11 1.34 -18.29
N GLU A 470 21.02 1.53 -19.03
CA GLU A 470 20.97 1.41 -20.49
C GLU A 470 20.57 2.72 -21.17
N GLY A 471 19.53 3.40 -20.67
CA GLY A 471 19.02 4.59 -21.33
C GLY A 471 17.97 5.38 -20.55
N TYR A 472 17.48 6.44 -21.19
CA TYR A 472 16.42 7.31 -20.73
C TYR A 472 15.22 7.28 -21.67
N ARG A 473 14.02 7.40 -21.11
CA ARG A 473 12.78 7.62 -21.87
C ARG A 473 12.11 8.90 -21.41
N VAL A 474 11.57 9.66 -22.35
CA VAL A 474 10.83 10.89 -22.09
C VAL A 474 9.36 10.67 -22.40
N TYR A 475 8.49 11.06 -21.46
CA TYR A 475 7.04 10.91 -21.56
C TYR A 475 6.33 12.25 -21.56
N SER A 476 5.16 12.29 -22.22
CA SER A 476 4.20 13.39 -22.11
C SER A 476 2.79 12.84 -22.08
N SER A 477 1.88 13.50 -21.35
CA SER A 477 0.46 13.25 -21.48
C SER A 477 -0.09 13.77 -22.80
N ASP A 478 -1.27 13.25 -23.18
CA ASP A 478 -2.05 13.84 -24.26
C ASP A 478 -2.75 15.13 -23.82
N LEU A 479 -3.04 15.99 -24.79
CA LEU A 479 -3.74 17.26 -24.58
C LEU A 479 -5.15 17.00 -24.01
N GLY A 480 -5.50 17.70 -22.93
CA GLY A 480 -6.85 17.69 -22.36
C GLY A 480 -7.13 16.56 -21.35
N GLN A 481 -6.12 15.78 -20.97
CA GLN A 481 -6.22 14.80 -19.88
C GLN A 481 -5.85 15.44 -18.53
N ASP A 482 -6.73 16.28 -17.99
CA ASP A 482 -6.36 17.09 -16.81
C ASP A 482 -6.51 16.36 -15.47
N ILE A 483 -7.47 15.44 -15.38
CA ILE A 483 -7.81 14.75 -14.13
C ILE A 483 -6.85 13.57 -13.93
N ASN A 484 -6.73 12.70 -14.95
CA ASN A 484 -5.89 11.51 -14.93
C ASN A 484 -5.05 11.44 -16.23
N PRO A 485 -3.95 12.19 -16.32
CA PRO A 485 -3.06 12.15 -17.48
C PRO A 485 -2.40 10.79 -17.62
N ASN A 486 -2.53 10.16 -18.78
CA ASN A 486 -1.79 8.96 -19.14
C ASN A 486 -0.44 9.34 -19.73
N SER A 487 0.64 8.74 -19.25
CA SER A 487 1.98 8.93 -19.78
C SER A 487 2.12 8.24 -21.15
N ARG A 488 2.48 8.99 -22.20
CA ARG A 488 2.81 8.46 -23.53
C ARG A 488 4.28 8.66 -23.82
N LEU A 489 4.98 7.59 -24.21
CA LEU A 489 6.38 7.65 -24.63
C LEU A 489 6.50 8.59 -25.84
N ILE A 490 7.38 9.58 -25.76
CA ILE A 490 7.65 10.52 -26.85
C ILE A 490 9.06 10.41 -27.42
N ARG A 491 10.03 9.96 -26.61
CA ARG A 491 11.42 9.73 -27.02
C ARG A 491 12.10 8.69 -26.14
N GLU A 492 13.08 8.00 -26.72
CA GLU A 492 14.01 7.09 -26.04
C GLU A 492 15.43 7.42 -26.48
N PHE A 493 16.38 7.38 -25.55
CA PHE A 493 17.81 7.57 -25.75
C PHE A 493 18.55 6.49 -24.98
N ASP A 494 19.44 5.76 -25.62
CA ASP A 494 20.05 4.55 -25.09
C ASP A 494 21.50 4.37 -25.57
N LYS A 495 22.26 3.49 -24.91
CA LYS A 495 23.68 3.29 -25.24
C LYS A 495 23.81 2.76 -26.66
N PRO A 496 24.60 3.39 -27.53
CA PRO A 496 24.65 2.98 -28.92
C PRO A 496 25.56 1.76 -29.11
N ASN A 497 25.18 0.89 -30.04
CA ASN A 497 25.94 -0.28 -30.54
C ASN A 497 26.02 -1.46 -29.55
N ASN A 498 24.95 -1.73 -28.79
CA ASN A 498 24.85 -2.91 -27.93
C ASN A 498 23.65 -3.83 -28.27
N ASN A 499 22.80 -3.43 -29.23
CA ASN A 499 21.56 -4.13 -29.62
C ASN A 499 20.50 -4.22 -28.51
N ILE A 500 20.52 -3.27 -27.58
CA ILE A 500 19.47 -3.07 -26.58
C ILE A 500 18.79 -1.75 -26.94
N GLY A 501 17.46 -1.69 -26.83
CA GLY A 501 16.69 -0.50 -27.22
C GLY A 501 16.74 -0.20 -28.72
N PHE A 502 16.89 1.09 -29.06
CA PHE A 502 16.91 1.65 -30.41
C PHE A 502 18.32 2.07 -30.90
N ASP A 503 19.36 1.92 -30.08
CA ASP A 503 20.76 2.31 -30.35
C ASP A 503 20.92 3.79 -30.77
N VAL A 504 20.16 4.72 -30.17
CA VAL A 504 20.08 6.14 -30.56
C VAL A 504 21.30 6.95 -30.11
N GLY A 505 21.83 6.66 -28.93
CA GLY A 505 22.83 7.49 -28.25
C GLY A 505 22.27 8.79 -27.67
N PHE A 506 23.09 9.49 -26.89
CA PHE A 506 22.66 10.67 -26.11
C PHE A 506 22.97 12.02 -26.78
N ASN A 507 23.65 12.02 -27.94
CA ASN A 507 24.14 13.24 -28.60
C ASN A 507 23.04 14.29 -28.91
N GLU A 508 21.79 13.86 -29.11
CA GLU A 508 20.67 14.79 -29.38
C GLU A 508 20.33 15.65 -28.17
N VAL A 509 20.51 15.10 -26.97
CA VAL A 509 20.07 15.70 -25.71
C VAL A 509 21.22 16.14 -24.81
N GLU A 510 22.43 15.65 -25.05
CA GLU A 510 23.62 16.02 -24.27
C GLU A 510 23.99 17.49 -24.47
N LEU A 511 24.19 18.18 -23.35
CA LEU A 511 24.65 19.56 -23.32
C LEU A 511 26.17 19.61 -23.48
N ASN A 512 26.68 20.63 -24.18
CA ASN A 512 28.13 20.83 -24.31
C ASN A 512 28.81 21.02 -22.94
N GLU A 513 28.12 21.65 -22.00
CA GLU A 513 28.54 21.85 -20.61
C GLU A 513 27.30 21.68 -19.73
N PRO A 514 27.42 21.09 -18.53
CA PRO A 514 26.30 20.96 -17.61
C PRO A 514 25.78 22.34 -17.17
N VAL A 515 24.48 22.41 -16.90
CA VAL A 515 23.82 23.63 -16.42
C VAL A 515 23.29 23.45 -15.01
N THR A 516 23.27 24.53 -14.23
CA THR A 516 22.67 24.60 -12.89
C THR A 516 21.61 25.70 -12.87
N PHE A 517 20.61 25.58 -12.00
CA PHE A 517 19.56 26.58 -11.85
C PHE A 517 19.68 27.32 -10.51
N GLU A 518 19.18 28.55 -10.43
CA GLU A 518 19.22 29.33 -9.19
C GLU A 518 18.49 28.60 -8.05
N GLY A 519 19.16 28.47 -6.90
CA GLY A 519 18.64 27.74 -5.74
C GLY A 519 18.73 26.22 -5.86
N ASP A 520 19.36 25.72 -6.92
CA ASP A 520 19.52 24.29 -7.22
C ASP A 520 21.01 23.92 -7.24
N THR A 521 21.36 22.83 -6.57
CA THR A 521 22.75 22.33 -6.53
C THR A 521 23.00 21.21 -7.54
N VAL A 522 21.95 20.75 -8.23
CA VAL A 522 22.05 19.67 -9.22
C VAL A 522 22.65 20.20 -10.52
N GLU A 523 23.61 19.46 -11.06
CA GLU A 523 24.14 19.67 -12.41
C GLU A 523 23.33 18.84 -13.41
N TYR A 524 22.78 19.52 -14.41
CA TYR A 524 21.98 18.90 -15.45
C TYR A 524 22.81 18.76 -16.72
N TYR A 525 22.88 17.53 -17.24
CA TYR A 525 23.75 17.18 -18.37
C TYR A 525 22.97 17.00 -19.67
N TYR A 526 21.68 16.71 -19.57
CA TYR A 526 20.82 16.47 -20.72
C TYR A 526 19.67 17.47 -20.77
N LYS A 527 19.18 17.75 -21.99
CA LYS A 527 18.06 18.64 -22.26
C LYS A 527 17.24 18.15 -23.46
N TYR A 528 15.92 18.07 -23.29
CA TYR A 528 14.95 17.83 -24.37
C TYR A 528 13.93 18.97 -24.45
N ASP A 529 13.72 19.50 -25.66
CA ASP A 529 12.75 20.58 -25.92
C ASP A 529 11.45 20.03 -26.55
N LEU A 530 10.40 19.89 -25.73
CA LEU A 530 9.06 19.56 -26.20
C LEU A 530 8.36 20.83 -26.71
N SER A 531 8.29 20.97 -28.02
CA SER A 531 7.75 22.16 -28.72
C SER A 531 6.34 21.94 -29.29
N ASN A 532 5.74 23.00 -29.82
CA ASN A 532 4.39 23.01 -30.43
C ASN A 532 3.26 22.70 -29.45
N LEU A 533 3.43 23.06 -28.19
CA LEU A 533 2.40 22.93 -27.16
C LEU A 533 1.44 24.11 -27.21
N LEU A 534 0.20 23.91 -26.73
CA LEU A 534 -0.75 24.99 -26.58
C LEU A 534 -0.53 25.67 -25.23
N SER A 535 -0.24 26.97 -25.24
CA SER A 535 -0.11 27.74 -24.00
C SER A 535 -1.42 27.74 -23.21
N GLY A 536 -1.32 27.61 -21.89
CA GLY A 536 -2.45 27.56 -20.96
C GLY A 536 -3.16 26.19 -20.87
N TRP A 537 -2.70 25.19 -21.62
CA TRP A 537 -3.18 23.81 -21.48
C TRP A 537 -2.29 23.00 -20.55
N GLN A 538 -2.88 22.04 -19.84
CA GLN A 538 -2.13 21.13 -18.98
C GLN A 538 -1.48 20.03 -19.81
N TYR A 539 -0.24 19.72 -19.46
CA TYR A 539 0.44 18.49 -19.82
C TYR A 539 1.07 17.89 -18.56
N GLN A 540 1.43 16.62 -18.59
CA GLN A 540 2.30 15.99 -17.61
C GLN A 540 3.52 15.45 -18.33
N VAL A 541 4.72 15.72 -17.83
CA VAL A 541 5.98 15.23 -18.40
C VAL A 541 6.80 14.47 -17.35
N SER A 542 7.56 13.47 -17.78
CA SER A 542 8.51 12.73 -16.95
C SER A 542 9.68 12.21 -17.77
N VAL A 543 10.77 11.88 -17.06
CA VAL A 543 11.96 11.23 -17.63
C VAL A 543 12.25 10.00 -16.80
N THR A 544 12.20 8.82 -17.38
CA THR A 544 12.56 7.58 -16.70
C THR A 544 13.94 7.12 -17.15
N ALA A 545 14.54 6.25 -16.35
CA ALA A 545 15.74 5.50 -16.71
C ALA A 545 15.41 4.01 -16.80
N PHE A 546 16.11 3.28 -17.65
CA PHE A 546 15.97 1.83 -17.75
C PHE A 546 17.33 1.14 -17.83
N ASP A 547 17.39 -0.10 -17.34
CA ASP A 547 18.56 -0.96 -17.39
C ASP A 547 18.53 -1.90 -18.61
N ARG A 548 19.59 -2.68 -18.78
CA ARG A 548 19.71 -3.69 -19.85
C ARG A 548 18.99 -5.01 -19.55
N GLY A 549 18.38 -5.15 -18.37
CA GLY A 549 17.92 -6.42 -17.80
C GLY A 549 19.07 -7.35 -17.42
N ASP A 550 18.74 -8.51 -16.86
CA ASP A 550 19.72 -9.50 -16.42
C ASP A 550 19.32 -10.91 -16.88
N ALA A 551 20.11 -11.49 -17.79
CA ALA A 551 19.87 -12.83 -18.30
C ALA A 551 20.24 -13.95 -17.32
N GLU A 552 21.15 -13.70 -16.36
CA GLU A 552 21.52 -14.62 -15.29
C GLU A 552 20.38 -14.76 -14.27
N PHE A 553 19.72 -13.65 -13.95
CA PHE A 553 18.53 -13.64 -13.08
C PHE A 553 17.20 -13.85 -13.85
N GLY A 554 17.23 -13.88 -15.18
CA GLY A 554 16.05 -14.07 -16.03
C GLY A 554 15.08 -12.89 -15.99
N VAL A 555 15.61 -11.68 -15.80
CA VAL A 555 14.89 -10.43 -15.62
C VAL A 555 15.00 -9.62 -16.90
N GLU A 556 13.86 -9.21 -17.45
CA GLU A 556 13.82 -8.27 -18.57
C GLU A 556 14.21 -6.85 -18.11
N SER A 557 14.50 -5.96 -19.06
CA SER A 557 14.81 -4.55 -18.78
C SER A 557 13.77 -3.92 -17.87
N LEU A 558 14.21 -3.39 -16.73
CA LEU A 558 13.37 -2.64 -15.82
C LEU A 558 13.53 -1.14 -16.10
N GLU A 559 12.42 -0.43 -15.99
CA GLU A 559 12.35 1.02 -16.14
C GLU A 559 11.84 1.64 -14.84
N THR A 560 12.27 2.86 -14.51
CA THR A 560 11.68 3.60 -13.40
C THR A 560 10.24 4.04 -13.69
N SER A 561 9.48 4.35 -12.63
CA SER A 561 8.09 4.77 -12.79
C SER A 561 7.97 6.13 -13.48
N THR A 562 7.11 6.19 -14.50
CA THR A 562 6.74 7.47 -15.13
C THR A 562 6.04 8.42 -14.17
N ASN A 563 5.57 7.94 -13.01
CA ASN A 563 4.93 8.74 -11.98
C ASN A 563 5.93 9.32 -10.97
N ALA A 564 7.09 8.67 -10.75
CA ALA A 564 8.05 9.03 -9.71
C ALA A 564 8.56 10.48 -9.84
N ASN A 565 8.71 10.97 -11.09
CA ASN A 565 9.11 12.35 -11.37
C ASN A 565 8.16 13.06 -12.36
N ALA A 566 6.90 12.66 -12.39
CA ALA A 566 5.87 13.31 -13.20
C ALA A 566 5.62 14.75 -12.73
N VAL A 567 5.78 15.71 -13.63
CA VAL A 567 5.50 17.14 -13.38
C VAL A 567 4.36 17.61 -14.27
N ARG A 568 3.29 18.12 -13.65
CA ARG A 568 2.22 18.84 -14.35
C ARG A 568 2.72 20.22 -14.76
N VAL A 569 2.54 20.55 -16.03
CA VAL A 569 3.06 21.77 -16.64
C VAL A 569 1.98 22.49 -17.44
N PHE A 570 2.06 23.81 -17.42
CA PHE A 570 1.17 24.71 -18.17
C PHE A 570 2.07 25.66 -18.98
N PRO A 571 2.43 25.31 -20.23
CA PRO A 571 3.26 26.16 -21.07
C PRO A 571 2.63 27.55 -21.19
N GLY A 572 3.44 28.60 -21.20
CA GLY A 572 2.92 29.96 -21.11
C GLY A 572 4.00 31.00 -21.16
N THR A 573 3.59 32.27 -21.21
CA THR A 573 4.54 33.38 -21.13
C THR A 573 5.29 33.36 -19.80
N PRO A 574 6.61 33.58 -19.79
CA PRO A 574 7.38 33.72 -18.56
C PRO A 574 6.80 34.79 -17.63
N THR A 575 7.14 34.73 -16.34
CA THR A 575 6.76 35.75 -15.37
C THR A 575 7.14 37.14 -15.88
N ASN A 576 6.17 38.04 -15.98
CA ASN A 576 6.42 39.42 -16.40
C ASN A 576 7.09 40.20 -15.24
N THR A 577 8.36 40.54 -15.39
CA THR A 577 9.14 41.29 -14.40
C THR A 577 8.85 42.79 -14.38
N ASN A 578 8.14 43.32 -15.39
CA ASN A 578 7.77 44.74 -15.52
C ASN A 578 6.35 45.00 -14.97
N PHE A 579 5.94 44.18 -14.00
CA PHE A 579 4.63 44.28 -13.38
C PHE A 579 4.48 45.62 -12.65
N GLY A 580 3.55 46.46 -13.09
CA GLY A 580 3.28 47.79 -12.52
C GLY A 580 3.67 48.99 -13.40
N ASP A 581 4.29 48.76 -14.56
CA ASP A 581 4.53 49.81 -15.56
C ASP A 581 3.31 50.04 -16.48
N ASP A 582 3.06 51.29 -16.87
CA ASP A 582 1.98 51.67 -17.79
C ASP A 582 2.12 50.93 -19.13
N GLY A 583 1.26 49.92 -19.36
CA GLY A 583 1.23 49.12 -20.59
C GLY A 583 1.16 47.60 -20.38
N PHE A 584 1.31 47.11 -19.14
CA PHE A 584 1.22 45.68 -18.82
C PHE A 584 -0.02 45.39 -17.95
N GLU A 585 -1.19 45.34 -18.58
CA GLU A 585 -2.45 44.97 -17.92
C GLU A 585 -2.56 43.45 -17.70
N VAL A 586 -3.25 43.03 -16.62
CA VAL A 586 -3.52 41.62 -16.35
C VAL A 586 -4.56 41.09 -17.33
N GLY A 587 -4.14 40.18 -18.20
CA GLY A 587 -5.05 39.39 -19.03
C GLY A 587 -5.35 38.04 -18.37
N VAL A 588 -6.60 37.81 -17.98
CA VAL A 588 -7.07 36.46 -17.69
C VAL A 588 -7.44 35.83 -19.03
N TYR A 589 -6.82 34.71 -19.39
CA TYR A 589 -7.22 33.88 -20.51
C TYR A 589 -8.13 32.76 -19.97
N PRO A 590 -9.46 32.98 -19.86
CA PRO A 590 -10.36 31.88 -19.52
C PRO A 590 -10.29 30.87 -20.65
N ASN A 591 -10.10 29.59 -20.33
CA ASN A 591 -10.31 28.53 -21.31
C ASN A 591 -11.83 28.47 -21.57
N PRO A 592 -12.33 28.91 -22.75
CA PRO A 592 -13.78 29.05 -22.98
C PRO A 592 -14.52 27.69 -23.04
N TYR A 593 -13.78 26.58 -22.99
CA TYR A 593 -14.31 25.22 -22.97
C TYR A 593 -14.27 24.56 -21.59
N LYS A 594 -13.72 25.24 -20.57
CA LYS A 594 -13.70 24.76 -19.19
C LYS A 594 -14.35 25.77 -18.27
N VAL A 595 -15.45 25.37 -17.64
CA VAL A 595 -16.18 26.19 -16.65
C VAL A 595 -15.58 26.02 -15.25
N ASN A 596 -14.85 24.93 -15.01
CA ASN A 596 -14.16 24.59 -13.77
C ASN A 596 -12.72 24.10 -14.06
N ALA A 597 -11.76 24.46 -13.21
CA ALA A 597 -10.39 23.93 -13.18
C ALA A 597 -10.28 22.75 -12.20
N ALA A 598 -9.23 21.92 -12.33
CA ALA A 598 -9.03 20.75 -11.47
C ALA A 598 -8.79 21.09 -9.98
N TRP A 599 -8.52 22.37 -9.65
CA TRP A 599 -8.41 22.87 -8.28
C TRP A 599 -9.69 23.57 -7.77
N ASP A 600 -10.76 23.60 -8.57
CA ASP A 600 -12.03 24.23 -8.18
C ASP A 600 -12.90 23.31 -7.29
N GLY A 601 -12.39 22.12 -6.93
CA GLY A 601 -13.04 21.15 -6.02
C GLY A 601 -13.64 19.96 -6.75
#